data_AF-A0A7S0D8R3-F1
#
_entry.id   AF-A0A7S0D8R3-F1
#
_cell.length_a   1.000
_cell.length_b   1.000
_cell.length_c   1.000
_cell.angle_alpha   90.00
_cell.angle_beta   90.00
_cell.angle_gamma   90.00
#
_symmetry.space_group_name_H-M   'P 1'
#
loop_
_entity.id
_entity.type
_entity.pdbx_description
1 polymer ?
#
loop_
_entity_poly.entity_id
_entity_poly.type
_entity_poly.pdbx_seq_one_letter_code
_entity_poly.pdbx_strand_id
1 'polypeptide(L)'
;DVCRGLPVTDDDFVRKKIVYPRCRSFTRAPSDLDASLIDRSMFKPDADLRLDFVYGYDGLECAARNVFVTADPNKVVYCAAAVAVVHDAARDEQAHFRGHTRDITCLTLCDAEVTVGGVTYPPKTLCATGQKVPSADAASYVDDEEEGDDKEGDAADAADAPPRPFVSVWDVRTLREVARVRLSMDARAVAGVAFSPDGATLVTVGCDNNHTVQVWDWRVARVGEPRPSLKKSSKNVHPNDSFGDSGGRSKTRAQEQPSLRGLLHENTGFKERPGGVFGVEFDPFA
;
A
#
# COMPACT_ATOMS: atom_id res chain seq x y z
N ASP A 1 29.76 40.90 25.73
CA ASP A 1 30.91 40.89 24.82
C ASP A 1 30.54 40.30 23.47
N VAL A 2 30.75 41.09 22.43
CA VAL A 2 30.44 40.78 21.03
C VAL A 2 31.45 39.75 20.52
N CYS A 3 30.97 38.65 19.95
CA CYS A 3 31.80 37.62 19.32
C CYS A 3 32.63 38.26 18.19
N ARG A 4 33.93 38.45 18.40
CA ARG A 4 34.88 38.76 17.33
C ARG A 4 35.25 37.46 16.62
N GLY A 5 34.90 37.36 15.34
CA GLY A 5 35.30 36.24 14.49
C GLY A 5 36.83 36.13 14.40
N LEU A 6 37.33 34.91 14.51
CA LEU A 6 38.74 34.61 14.27
C LEU A 6 39.06 34.79 12.78
N PRO A 7 40.24 35.33 12.41
CA PRO A 7 40.62 35.47 11.01
C PRO A 7 40.93 34.07 10.45
N VAL A 8 40.23 33.72 9.37
CA VAL A 8 40.43 32.47 8.63
C VAL A 8 41.24 32.79 7.38
N THR A 9 42.39 32.16 7.20
CA THR A 9 43.16 32.18 5.95
C THR A 9 42.74 31.00 5.08
N ASP A 10 42.68 31.21 3.76
CA ASP A 10 42.08 30.30 2.77
C ASP A 10 42.67 28.87 2.70
N ASP A 11 43.84 28.61 3.29
CA ASP A 11 44.51 27.30 3.27
C ASP A 11 44.00 26.29 4.32
N ASP A 12 43.11 26.67 5.25
CA ASP A 12 42.63 25.77 6.32
C ASP A 12 41.39 24.92 5.93
N PHE A 13 40.86 25.06 4.71
CA PHE A 13 39.63 24.36 4.28
C PHE A 13 39.83 22.87 3.93
N VAL A 14 41.06 22.38 3.86
CA VAL A 14 41.35 21.01 3.45
C VAL A 14 41.75 20.16 4.67
N ARG A 15 40.77 19.38 5.17
CA ARG A 15 40.92 18.22 6.09
C ARG A 15 40.95 18.45 7.61
N LYS A 16 40.15 19.35 8.17
CA LYS A 16 39.69 19.17 9.56
C LYS A 16 38.24 18.69 9.56
N LYS A 17 38.05 17.38 9.71
CA LYS A 17 36.75 16.78 10.06
C LYS A 17 36.28 17.51 11.31
N ILE A 18 35.18 18.26 11.21
CA ILE A 18 34.55 18.87 12.39
C ILE A 18 34.08 17.72 13.27
N VAL A 19 34.85 17.43 14.32
CA VAL A 19 34.47 16.44 15.33
C VAL A 19 33.60 17.18 16.33
N TYR A 20 32.30 17.04 16.19
CA TYR A 20 31.39 17.41 17.26
C TYR A 20 31.71 16.54 18.48
N PRO A 21 31.99 17.13 19.66
CA PRO A 21 32.06 16.36 20.88
C PRO A 21 30.76 15.57 21.02
N ARG A 22 30.81 14.32 21.52
CA ARG A 22 29.58 13.60 21.88
C ARG A 22 28.77 14.54 22.78
N CYS A 23 27.60 14.95 22.31
CA CYS A 23 26.63 15.64 23.16
C CYS A 23 26.36 14.67 24.31
N ARG A 24 26.93 14.94 25.49
CA ARG A 24 26.50 14.27 26.72
C ARG A 24 25.16 14.88 27.03
N SER A 25 24.11 14.35 26.39
CA SER A 25 22.74 14.67 26.74
C SER A 25 22.48 14.07 28.12
N PHE A 26 22.91 14.75 29.16
CA PHE A 26 22.16 14.69 30.40
C PHE A 26 20.93 15.54 30.15
N THR A 27 19.89 14.91 29.59
CA THR A 27 18.55 15.47 29.60
C THR A 27 18.17 15.58 31.07
N ARG A 28 18.50 16.71 31.71
CA ARG A 28 18.05 17.01 33.06
C ARG A 28 16.61 17.46 32.95
N ALA A 29 15.76 16.86 33.76
CA ALA A 29 14.44 17.38 34.01
C ALA A 29 14.52 18.89 34.37
N PRO A 30 13.55 19.71 33.94
CA PRO A 30 13.39 21.07 34.44
C PRO A 30 13.43 21.10 35.97
N SER A 31 13.97 22.18 36.55
CA SER A 31 14.13 22.30 38.01
C SER A 31 12.80 22.31 38.77
N ASP A 32 11.72 22.57 38.05
CA ASP A 32 10.32 22.63 38.44
C ASP A 32 9.51 21.41 37.98
N LEU A 33 10.16 20.35 37.45
CA LEU A 33 9.46 19.12 37.08
C LEU A 33 8.91 18.43 38.32
N ASP A 34 7.59 18.44 38.44
CA ASP A 34 6.89 17.64 39.43
C ASP A 34 6.92 16.16 39.02
N ALA A 35 7.64 15.34 39.78
CA ALA A 35 7.76 13.92 39.54
C ALA A 35 6.41 13.17 39.58
N SER A 36 5.38 13.70 40.27
CA SER A 36 4.05 13.11 40.30
C SER A 36 3.31 13.20 38.95
N LEU A 37 3.71 14.13 38.07
CA LEU A 37 3.19 14.21 36.69
C LEU A 37 3.71 13.07 35.81
N ILE A 38 4.85 12.47 36.20
CA ILE A 38 5.40 11.30 35.51
C ILE A 38 4.51 10.08 35.77
N ASP A 39 4.05 9.90 37.01
CA ASP A 39 3.13 8.81 37.39
C ASP A 39 1.79 8.92 36.65
N ARG A 40 1.25 10.15 36.49
CA ARG A 40 0.07 10.40 35.65
C ARG A 40 0.27 9.97 34.19
N SER A 41 1.47 10.14 33.66
CA SER A 41 1.80 9.87 32.25
C SER A 41 2.26 8.42 32.01
N MET A 42 2.39 7.64 33.08
CA MET A 42 2.83 6.23 33.04
C MET A 42 1.71 5.29 32.62
N PHE A 43 0.44 5.70 32.81
CA PHE A 43 -0.73 4.92 32.47
C PHE A 43 -1.41 5.43 31.21
N LYS A 44 -1.98 4.52 30.43
CA LYS A 44 -2.84 4.89 29.29
C LYS A 44 -3.97 5.79 29.84
N PRO A 45 -4.29 6.93 29.20
CA PRO A 45 -5.46 7.71 29.59
C PRO A 45 -6.74 6.87 29.47
N ASP A 46 -7.69 7.10 30.36
CA ASP A 46 -9.01 6.46 30.32
C ASP A 46 -9.87 6.92 29.12
N ALA A 47 -9.49 8.05 28.52
CA ALA A 47 -10.12 8.59 27.33
C ALA A 47 -9.49 8.04 26.04
N ASP A 48 -10.33 7.71 25.06
CA ASP A 48 -9.91 7.36 23.70
C ASP A 48 -10.17 8.51 22.73
N LEU A 49 -9.36 8.59 21.68
CA LEU A 49 -9.53 9.57 20.60
C LEU A 49 -10.33 8.96 19.45
N ARG A 50 -11.30 9.72 18.95
CA ARG A 50 -12.06 9.38 17.75
C ARG A 50 -11.81 10.46 16.70
N LEU A 51 -11.34 10.06 15.52
CA LEU A 51 -11.35 10.96 14.36
C LEU A 51 -12.78 11.43 14.12
N ASP A 52 -12.95 12.74 14.11
CA ASP A 52 -14.24 13.39 13.96
C ASP A 52 -14.40 13.99 12.56
N PHE A 53 -13.39 14.75 12.13
CA PHE A 53 -13.37 15.40 10.83
C PHE A 53 -11.95 15.44 10.25
N VAL A 54 -11.88 15.33 8.92
CA VAL A 54 -10.65 15.50 8.13
C VAL A 54 -10.82 16.74 7.27
N TYR A 55 -9.88 17.68 7.42
CA TYR A 55 -9.82 18.90 6.64
C TYR A 55 -8.78 18.77 5.52
N GLY A 56 -9.13 19.32 4.36
CA GLY A 56 -8.27 19.30 3.19
C GLY A 56 -8.54 18.12 2.25
N TYR A 57 -8.22 18.35 0.99
CA TYR A 57 -8.32 17.39 -0.10
C TYR A 57 -7.14 17.65 -1.03
N ASP A 58 -6.42 16.60 -1.41
CA ASP A 58 -5.31 16.71 -2.35
C ASP A 58 -5.84 16.63 -3.79
N GLY A 59 -6.11 17.81 -4.36
CA GLY A 59 -6.41 17.97 -5.78
C GLY A 59 -5.29 18.61 -6.59
N LEU A 60 -4.13 18.89 -5.97
CA LEU A 60 -3.04 19.64 -6.62
C LEU A 60 -1.98 18.70 -7.19
N GLU A 61 -1.59 17.68 -6.42
CA GLU A 61 -0.53 16.73 -6.80
C GLU A 61 -1.10 15.36 -7.18
N CYS A 62 -2.34 15.06 -6.78
CA CYS A 62 -3.02 13.83 -7.18
C CYS A 62 -3.55 13.93 -8.62
N ALA A 63 -2.85 13.30 -9.56
CA ALA A 63 -3.27 13.24 -10.97
C ALA A 63 -4.38 12.22 -11.27
N ALA A 64 -4.77 11.40 -10.29
CA ALA A 64 -5.78 10.35 -10.42
C ALA A 64 -7.16 10.82 -9.95
N ARG A 65 -8.24 10.23 -10.52
CA ARG A 65 -9.61 10.44 -10.00
C ARG A 65 -9.68 9.92 -8.57
N ASN A 66 -9.96 10.82 -7.63
CA ASN A 66 -9.98 10.52 -6.20
C ASN A 66 -11.18 11.16 -5.47
N VAL A 67 -12.20 11.64 -6.21
CA VAL A 67 -13.48 12.15 -5.69
C VAL A 67 -14.64 11.54 -6.47
N PHE A 68 -15.60 10.95 -5.76
CA PHE A 68 -16.75 10.26 -6.37
C PHE A 68 -18.03 10.48 -5.56
N VAL A 69 -19.18 10.53 -6.23
CA VAL A 69 -20.50 10.59 -5.59
C VAL A 69 -21.06 9.17 -5.47
N THR A 70 -21.55 8.83 -4.28
CA THR A 70 -22.10 7.50 -3.99
C THR A 70 -23.50 7.30 -4.58
N ALA A 71 -24.16 6.19 -4.24
CA ALA A 71 -25.58 5.98 -4.53
C ALA A 71 -26.49 7.06 -3.90
N ASP A 72 -26.09 7.62 -2.76
CA ASP A 72 -26.73 8.80 -2.16
C ASP A 72 -26.08 10.06 -2.74
N PRO A 73 -26.85 10.94 -3.41
CA PRO A 73 -26.32 12.13 -4.05
C PRO A 73 -25.73 13.15 -3.06
N ASN A 74 -26.07 13.06 -1.76
CA ASN A 74 -25.51 13.94 -0.73
C ASN A 74 -24.16 13.43 -0.21
N LYS A 75 -23.77 12.20 -0.54
CA LYS A 75 -22.56 11.58 -0.03
C LYS A 75 -21.47 11.52 -1.09
N VAL A 76 -20.34 12.12 -0.75
CA VAL A 76 -19.14 12.18 -1.57
C VAL A 76 -18.04 11.38 -0.89
N VAL A 77 -17.30 10.60 -1.67
CA VAL A 77 -16.13 9.85 -1.21
C VAL A 77 -14.88 10.49 -1.80
N TYR A 78 -13.89 10.77 -0.96
CA TYR A 78 -12.59 11.25 -1.38
C TYR A 78 -11.47 10.75 -0.46
N CYS A 79 -10.22 10.95 -0.87
CA CYS A 79 -9.05 10.58 -0.07
C CYS A 79 -8.34 11.81 0.50
N ALA A 80 -7.81 11.66 1.71
CA ALA A 80 -6.88 12.59 2.32
C ALA A 80 -5.82 11.79 3.10
N ALA A 81 -4.58 11.83 2.62
CA ALA A 81 -3.47 11.01 3.12
C ALA A 81 -3.85 9.50 3.16
N ALA A 82 -3.68 8.84 4.31
CA ALA A 82 -4.02 7.43 4.49
C ALA A 82 -5.50 7.16 4.82
N VAL A 83 -6.37 8.17 4.73
CA VAL A 83 -7.79 8.07 5.12
C VAL A 83 -8.67 8.33 3.90
N ALA A 84 -9.59 7.41 3.63
CA ALA A 84 -10.69 7.66 2.70
C ALA A 84 -11.92 8.14 3.50
N VAL A 85 -12.47 9.25 3.07
CA VAL A 85 -13.53 10.01 3.74
C VAL A 85 -14.83 9.83 2.95
N VAL A 86 -15.91 9.52 3.65
CA VAL A 86 -17.29 9.59 3.15
C VAL A 86 -17.93 10.79 3.83
N HIS A 87 -18.18 11.84 3.07
CA HIS A 87 -18.75 13.09 3.57
C HIS A 87 -20.20 13.24 3.14
N ASP A 88 -21.12 13.37 4.10
CA ASP A 88 -22.50 13.78 3.86
C ASP A 88 -22.57 15.32 3.84
N ALA A 89 -22.57 15.88 2.64
CA ALA A 89 -22.56 17.32 2.43
C ALA A 89 -23.87 18.01 2.88
N ALA A 90 -24.97 17.26 3.03
CA ALA A 90 -26.23 17.83 3.50
C ALA A 90 -26.27 18.03 5.02
N ARG A 91 -25.53 17.20 5.77
CA ARG A 91 -25.46 17.23 7.25
C ARG A 91 -24.13 17.73 7.80
N ASP A 92 -23.14 17.91 6.93
CA ASP A 92 -21.75 18.21 7.29
C ASP A 92 -21.14 17.14 8.22
N GLU A 93 -21.49 15.88 7.99
CA GLU A 93 -21.00 14.74 8.75
C GLU A 93 -19.96 13.96 7.95
N GLN A 94 -18.99 13.35 8.65
CA GLN A 94 -17.99 12.50 8.03
C GLN A 94 -17.94 11.11 8.66
N ALA A 95 -17.68 10.14 7.78
CA ALA A 95 -17.30 8.79 8.13
C ALA A 95 -15.97 8.47 7.45
N HIS A 96 -15.18 7.59 8.06
CA HIS A 96 -13.81 7.33 7.61
C HIS A 96 -13.56 5.83 7.47
N PHE A 97 -13.02 5.42 6.33
CA PHE A 97 -12.46 4.09 6.17
C PHE A 97 -11.10 4.04 6.87
N ARG A 98 -10.92 3.08 7.77
CA ARG A 98 -9.68 2.88 8.53
C ARG A 98 -9.12 1.50 8.20
N GLY A 99 -7.88 1.46 7.73
CA GLY A 99 -7.16 0.21 7.47
C GLY A 99 -5.96 0.38 6.54
N HIS A 100 -5.92 1.46 5.76
CA HIS A 100 -4.70 1.89 5.10
C HIS A 100 -3.66 2.39 6.11
N THR A 101 -2.42 2.02 5.88
CA THR A 101 -1.28 2.37 6.75
C THR A 101 -0.38 3.44 6.13
N ARG A 102 -0.60 3.74 4.85
CA ARG A 102 0.13 4.73 4.05
C ARG A 102 -0.85 5.46 3.14
N ASP A 103 -0.34 6.48 2.46
CA ASP A 103 -1.13 7.34 1.58
C ASP A 103 -1.90 6.53 0.53
N ILE A 104 -3.17 6.88 0.38
CA ILE A 104 -4.05 6.35 -0.64
C ILE A 104 -3.77 7.11 -1.93
N THR A 105 -3.36 6.40 -2.96
CA THR A 105 -2.91 6.96 -4.24
C THR A 105 -3.99 6.92 -5.32
N CYS A 106 -4.98 6.04 -5.19
CA CYS A 106 -6.10 5.95 -6.12
C CYS A 106 -7.37 5.48 -5.42
N LEU A 107 -8.53 5.89 -5.94
CA LEU A 107 -9.85 5.52 -5.45
C LEU A 107 -10.81 5.31 -6.64
N THR A 108 -11.75 4.39 -6.51
CA THR A 108 -12.82 4.19 -7.51
C THR A 108 -14.09 3.65 -6.86
N LEU A 109 -15.25 3.92 -7.45
CA LEU A 109 -16.53 3.31 -7.06
C LEU A 109 -16.96 2.26 -8.08
N CYS A 110 -17.62 1.21 -7.60
CA CYS A 110 -18.24 0.22 -8.47
C CYS A 110 -19.60 0.74 -8.95
N ASP A 111 -19.82 0.84 -10.26
CA ASP A 111 -21.11 1.25 -10.85
C ASP A 111 -22.10 0.08 -11.03
N ALA A 112 -21.67 -1.15 -10.76
CA ALA A 112 -22.49 -2.36 -10.89
C ALA A 112 -23.11 -2.79 -9.57
N GLU A 113 -24.22 -3.54 -9.64
CA GLU A 113 -24.69 -4.34 -8.52
C GLU A 113 -23.84 -5.61 -8.42
N VAL A 114 -23.27 -5.87 -7.25
CA VAL A 114 -22.40 -7.04 -7.04
C VAL A 114 -22.86 -7.82 -5.82
N THR A 115 -22.94 -9.15 -5.94
CA THR A 115 -23.22 -10.02 -4.81
C THR A 115 -21.96 -10.75 -4.35
N VAL A 116 -21.62 -10.58 -3.06
CA VAL A 116 -20.44 -11.15 -2.43
C VAL A 116 -20.86 -11.78 -1.10
N GLY A 117 -20.77 -13.11 -1.00
CA GLY A 117 -20.98 -13.85 0.25
C GLY A 117 -22.42 -13.86 0.73
N GLY A 118 -23.36 -13.84 -0.21
CA GLY A 118 -24.80 -13.73 0.09
C GLY A 118 -25.24 -12.30 0.42
N VAL A 119 -24.34 -11.31 0.41
CA VAL A 119 -24.67 -9.90 0.54
C VAL A 119 -24.65 -9.24 -0.84
N THR A 120 -25.75 -8.62 -1.21
CA THR A 120 -25.87 -7.86 -2.47
C THR A 120 -25.59 -6.38 -2.19
N TYR A 121 -24.64 -5.83 -2.94
CA TYR A 121 -24.20 -4.44 -2.87
C TYR A 121 -24.75 -3.70 -4.10
N PRO A 122 -25.64 -2.71 -3.92
CA PRO A 122 -26.14 -1.90 -5.02
C PRO A 122 -25.03 -1.10 -5.73
N PRO A 123 -25.30 -0.58 -6.94
CA PRO A 123 -24.43 0.36 -7.62
C PRO A 123 -23.97 1.50 -6.71
N LYS A 124 -22.70 1.91 -6.84
CA LYS A 124 -22.07 3.02 -6.11
C LYS A 124 -22.05 2.88 -4.59
N THR A 125 -22.08 1.63 -4.10
CA THR A 125 -21.93 1.32 -2.66
C THR A 125 -20.62 0.62 -2.32
N LEU A 126 -19.91 0.09 -3.31
CA LEU A 126 -18.56 -0.47 -3.14
C LEU A 126 -17.51 0.53 -3.62
N CYS A 127 -16.49 0.72 -2.79
CA CYS A 127 -15.35 1.60 -3.07
C CYS A 127 -14.06 0.79 -3.04
N ALA A 128 -13.19 0.95 -4.02
CA ALA A 128 -11.84 0.39 -3.98
C ALA A 128 -10.81 1.50 -3.81
N THR A 129 -9.85 1.30 -2.92
CA THR A 129 -8.79 2.26 -2.61
C THR A 129 -7.43 1.57 -2.62
N GLY A 130 -6.49 2.13 -3.36
CA GLY A 130 -5.12 1.62 -3.47
C GLY A 130 -4.14 2.46 -2.67
N GLN A 131 -3.20 1.82 -1.99
CA GLN A 131 -2.17 2.52 -1.21
C GLN A 131 -0.76 2.29 -1.73
N LYS A 132 0.14 3.18 -1.32
CA LYS A 132 1.59 2.99 -1.43
C LYS A 132 2.08 1.81 -0.60
N VAL A 133 3.23 1.23 -0.96
CA VAL A 133 3.93 0.25 -0.12
C VAL A 133 4.07 0.80 1.31
N PRO A 134 3.68 0.03 2.34
CA PRO A 134 4.04 0.31 3.73
C PRO A 134 5.56 0.35 3.88
N SER A 135 6.21 1.51 3.75
CA SER A 135 7.66 1.54 4.03
C SER A 135 7.89 1.10 5.48
N ALA A 136 8.85 0.22 5.73
CA ALA A 136 9.24 -0.10 7.11
C ALA A 136 9.84 1.16 7.76
N ASP A 137 10.60 1.96 7.01
CA ASP A 137 11.18 3.23 7.44
C ASP A 137 11.36 4.16 6.23
N ALA A 138 11.20 5.48 6.40
CA ALA A 138 11.33 6.49 5.33
C ALA A 138 12.79 6.72 4.84
N ALA A 139 13.68 5.74 4.92
CA ALA A 139 15.13 5.91 4.69
C ALA A 139 15.80 4.85 3.81
N SER A 140 15.05 4.03 3.06
CA SER A 140 15.65 3.08 2.12
C SER A 140 14.83 2.92 0.84
N TYR A 141 14.69 4.01 0.09
CA TYR A 141 14.96 3.91 -1.33
C TYR A 141 16.45 4.14 -1.47
N VAL A 142 17.23 3.08 -1.26
CA VAL A 142 18.56 3.05 -1.86
C VAL A 142 18.26 2.65 -3.30
N ASP A 143 18.39 3.62 -4.20
CA ASP A 143 18.39 3.41 -5.64
C ASP A 143 19.75 2.81 -6.03
N ASP A 144 20.17 1.74 -5.35
CA ASP A 144 21.34 0.96 -5.70
C ASP A 144 20.86 -0.42 -6.15
N GLU A 145 21.06 -0.66 -7.44
CA GLU A 145 21.01 -1.95 -8.09
C GLU A 145 21.96 -2.92 -7.36
N GLU A 146 21.47 -3.66 -6.36
CA GLU A 146 22.07 -4.93 -5.98
C GLU A 146 21.21 -6.06 -6.55
N GLU A 147 21.66 -6.60 -7.68
CA GLU A 147 21.41 -8.00 -8.04
C GLU A 147 21.83 -8.86 -6.84
N GLY A 148 20.86 -9.44 -6.13
CA GLY A 148 21.09 -10.22 -4.93
C GLY A 148 20.09 -11.36 -4.80
N ASP A 149 20.55 -12.55 -5.22
CA ASP A 149 20.07 -13.90 -4.98
C ASP A 149 18.74 -14.11 -4.20
N ASP A 150 17.73 -14.55 -4.96
CA ASP A 150 16.63 -15.47 -4.62
C ASP A 150 16.53 -15.94 -3.16
N LYS A 151 15.84 -15.17 -2.32
CA LYS A 151 15.20 -15.69 -1.10
C LYS A 151 13.71 -15.87 -1.33
N GLU A 152 13.37 -17.00 -1.93
CA GLU A 152 12.01 -17.49 -2.10
C GLU A 152 11.45 -17.98 -0.75
N GLY A 153 10.57 -17.18 -0.15
CA GLY A 153 9.93 -17.47 1.13
C GLY A 153 8.43 -17.15 1.08
N ASP A 154 7.61 -18.20 1.18
CA ASP A 154 6.16 -18.15 1.39
C ASP A 154 5.80 -17.27 2.61
N ALA A 155 5.34 -16.04 2.37
CA ALA A 155 5.05 -15.14 3.47
C ALA A 155 4.03 -14.03 3.15
N ALA A 156 2.99 -14.22 2.34
CA ALA A 156 2.03 -13.12 2.10
C ALA A 156 1.29 -12.56 3.35
N ASP A 157 1.43 -13.19 4.53
CA ASP A 157 0.92 -12.71 5.83
C ASP A 157 1.87 -13.04 7.02
N ALA A 158 3.17 -13.31 6.77
CA ALA A 158 4.12 -13.42 7.89
C ALA A 158 4.48 -12.00 8.39
N ALA A 159 4.68 -11.83 9.69
CA ALA A 159 5.13 -10.55 10.26
C ALA A 159 6.46 -10.04 9.67
N ASP A 160 7.17 -10.87 8.90
CA ASP A 160 8.48 -10.62 8.30
C ASP A 160 8.43 -10.57 6.75
N ALA A 161 7.23 -10.50 6.18
CA ALA A 161 7.06 -10.38 4.75
C ALA A 161 7.40 -8.97 4.27
N PRO A 162 8.10 -8.83 3.12
CA PRO A 162 8.34 -7.52 2.55
C PRO A 162 7.01 -6.81 2.29
N PRO A 163 6.90 -5.53 2.69
CA PRO A 163 5.66 -4.79 2.58
C PRO A 163 5.27 -4.62 1.12
N ARG A 164 4.02 -4.92 0.79
CA ARG A 164 3.46 -4.80 -0.57
C ARG A 164 2.39 -3.71 -0.62
N PRO A 165 2.21 -3.04 -1.76
CA PRO A 165 1.04 -2.21 -1.94
C PRO A 165 -0.19 -3.12 -2.05
N PHE A 166 -1.33 -2.60 -1.62
CA PHE A 166 -2.58 -3.34 -1.67
C PHE A 166 -3.73 -2.41 -2.05
N VAL A 167 -4.78 -3.04 -2.56
CA VAL A 167 -6.09 -2.44 -2.74
C VAL A 167 -7.06 -3.07 -1.76
N SER A 168 -7.81 -2.22 -1.07
CA SER A 168 -8.92 -2.62 -0.23
C SER A 168 -10.23 -2.26 -0.90
N VAL A 169 -11.19 -3.18 -0.87
CA VAL A 169 -12.57 -2.97 -1.30
C VAL A 169 -13.42 -2.79 -0.05
N TRP A 170 -14.17 -1.69 0.01
CA TRP A 170 -14.96 -1.26 1.15
C TRP A 170 -16.44 -1.18 0.79
N ASP A 171 -17.29 -1.48 1.76
CA ASP A 171 -18.71 -1.10 1.72
C ASP A 171 -18.88 0.30 2.32
N VAL A 172 -19.33 1.24 1.50
CA VAL A 172 -19.54 2.65 1.87
C VAL A 172 -20.67 2.82 2.88
N ARG A 173 -21.63 1.88 2.94
CA ARG A 173 -22.76 1.95 3.88
C ARG A 173 -22.36 1.53 5.29
N THR A 174 -21.57 0.48 5.41
CA THR A 174 -21.18 -0.11 6.71
C THR A 174 -19.77 0.27 7.15
N LEU A 175 -18.98 0.90 6.26
CA LEU A 175 -17.57 1.28 6.47
C LEU A 175 -16.66 0.09 6.77
N ARG A 176 -17.04 -1.09 6.28
CA ARG A 176 -16.29 -2.33 6.48
C ARG A 176 -15.51 -2.71 5.24
N GLU A 177 -14.35 -3.30 5.46
CA GLU A 177 -13.55 -3.91 4.39
C GLU A 177 -14.19 -5.24 3.96
N VAL A 178 -14.49 -5.36 2.67
CA VAL A 178 -15.11 -6.53 2.05
C VAL A 178 -14.02 -7.47 1.53
N ALA A 179 -12.99 -6.92 0.88
CA ALA A 179 -11.91 -7.70 0.28
C ALA A 179 -10.60 -6.92 0.27
N ARG A 180 -9.49 -7.65 0.21
CA ARG A 180 -8.15 -7.08 0.08
C ARG A 180 -7.32 -7.87 -0.92
N VAL A 181 -6.80 -7.18 -1.93
CA VAL A 181 -5.88 -7.75 -2.92
C VAL A 181 -4.51 -7.09 -2.79
N ARG A 182 -3.45 -7.89 -2.80
CA ARG A 182 -2.06 -7.40 -2.72
C ARG A 182 -1.42 -7.50 -4.09
N LEU A 183 -0.72 -6.47 -4.53
CA LEU A 183 -0.08 -6.47 -5.84
C LEU A 183 1.21 -7.34 -5.84
N SER A 184 1.83 -7.43 -7.02
CA SER A 184 3.17 -8.02 -7.20
C SER A 184 4.21 -7.35 -6.29
N MET A 185 5.32 -8.06 -6.05
CA MET A 185 6.42 -7.58 -5.21
C MET A 185 7.09 -6.32 -5.76
N ASP A 186 7.13 -6.19 -7.08
CA ASP A 186 7.86 -5.13 -7.76
C ASP A 186 7.09 -3.79 -7.72
N ALA A 187 5.79 -3.83 -7.41
CA ALA A 187 4.95 -2.65 -7.32
C ALA A 187 5.32 -1.79 -6.11
N ARG A 188 5.55 -0.49 -6.34
CA ARG A 188 5.89 0.50 -5.29
C ARG A 188 4.66 1.19 -4.70
N ALA A 189 3.60 1.28 -5.49
CA ALA A 189 2.29 1.83 -5.14
C ALA A 189 1.23 1.32 -6.13
N VAL A 190 -0.04 1.62 -5.86
CA VAL A 190 -1.13 1.41 -6.82
C VAL A 190 -1.38 2.71 -7.57
N ALA A 191 -1.03 2.78 -8.84
CA ALA A 191 -1.21 3.96 -9.68
C ALA A 191 -2.69 4.21 -10.00
N GLY A 192 -3.44 3.14 -10.24
CA GLY A 192 -4.83 3.21 -10.65
C GLY A 192 -5.57 1.92 -10.33
N VAL A 193 -6.87 2.06 -10.14
CA VAL A 193 -7.79 0.96 -9.86
C VAL A 193 -9.12 1.21 -10.55
N ALA A 194 -9.71 0.17 -11.14
CA ALA A 194 -11.04 0.23 -11.76
C ALA A 194 -11.79 -1.09 -11.61
N PHE A 195 -13.09 -1.02 -11.34
CA PHE A 195 -13.99 -2.16 -11.48
C PHE A 195 -14.36 -2.36 -12.95
N SER A 196 -14.56 -3.62 -13.34
CA SER A 196 -15.23 -3.90 -14.61
C SER A 196 -16.67 -3.38 -14.59
N PRO A 197 -17.30 -3.11 -15.75
CA PRO A 197 -18.67 -2.61 -15.83
C PRO A 197 -19.72 -3.53 -15.17
N ASP A 198 -19.42 -4.83 -15.05
CA ASP A 198 -20.22 -5.83 -14.35
C ASP A 198 -19.85 -6.00 -12.86
N GLY A 199 -18.81 -5.30 -12.39
CA GLY A 199 -18.26 -5.38 -11.03
C GLY A 199 -17.61 -6.73 -10.66
N ALA A 200 -17.54 -7.68 -11.60
CA ALA A 200 -17.04 -9.02 -11.33
C ALA A 200 -15.52 -9.06 -11.13
N THR A 201 -14.81 -8.16 -11.80
CA THR A 201 -13.35 -8.08 -11.77
C THR A 201 -12.87 -6.70 -11.36
N LEU A 202 -11.63 -6.65 -10.88
CA LEU A 202 -10.94 -5.44 -10.50
C LEU A 202 -9.62 -5.38 -11.26
N VAL A 203 -9.30 -4.25 -11.86
CA VAL A 203 -8.02 -4.01 -12.53
C VAL A 203 -7.21 -3.05 -11.68
N THR A 204 -5.94 -3.35 -11.51
CA THR A 204 -4.98 -2.53 -10.78
C THR A 204 -3.75 -2.28 -11.64
N VAL A 205 -3.19 -1.08 -11.54
CA VAL A 205 -1.92 -0.72 -12.17
C VAL A 205 -0.88 -0.47 -11.10
N GLY A 206 0.25 -1.15 -11.17
CA GLY A 206 1.40 -0.94 -10.29
C GLY A 206 2.24 0.26 -10.70
N CYS A 207 2.72 1.03 -9.71
CA CYS A 207 3.84 1.94 -9.91
C CYS A 207 5.16 1.15 -9.86
N ASP A 208 5.42 0.36 -10.89
CA ASP A 208 6.72 -0.29 -11.12
C ASP A 208 7.29 0.14 -12.48
N ASN A 209 8.50 -0.33 -12.80
CA ASN A 209 9.20 0.04 -14.03
C ASN A 209 8.51 -0.49 -15.30
N ASN A 210 7.63 -1.50 -15.16
CA ASN A 210 6.92 -2.12 -16.29
C ASN A 210 5.46 -1.67 -16.38
N HIS A 211 5.01 -0.80 -15.47
CA HIS A 211 3.62 -0.42 -15.25
C HIS A 211 2.68 -1.63 -15.25
N THR A 212 3.00 -2.63 -14.43
CA THR A 212 2.30 -3.92 -14.43
C THR A 212 0.80 -3.74 -14.20
N VAL A 213 0.02 -4.30 -15.12
CA VAL A 213 -1.45 -4.33 -15.02
C VAL A 213 -1.87 -5.71 -14.53
N GLN A 214 -2.62 -5.74 -13.44
CA GLN A 214 -3.14 -6.97 -12.83
C GLN A 214 -4.67 -6.96 -12.84
N VAL A 215 -5.27 -8.08 -13.25
CA VAL A 215 -6.72 -8.31 -13.28
C VAL A 215 -7.09 -9.33 -12.22
N TRP A 216 -8.07 -9.00 -11.38
CA TRP A 216 -8.41 -9.76 -10.17
C TRP A 216 -9.87 -10.20 -10.16
N ASP A 217 -10.12 -11.44 -9.75
CA ASP A 217 -11.35 -11.81 -9.06
C ASP A 217 -11.22 -11.47 -7.58
N TRP A 218 -11.47 -10.19 -7.28
CA TRP A 218 -11.37 -9.62 -5.94
C TRP A 218 -12.34 -10.28 -4.94
N ARG A 219 -13.44 -10.87 -5.43
CA ARG A 219 -14.51 -11.46 -4.60
C ARG A 219 -14.07 -12.74 -3.91
N VAL A 220 -13.00 -13.36 -4.39
CA VAL A 220 -12.35 -14.53 -3.78
C VAL A 220 -11.42 -14.12 -2.64
N ALA A 221 -10.91 -12.88 -2.65
CA ALA A 221 -9.96 -12.34 -1.68
C ALA A 221 -10.65 -11.63 -0.49
N ARG A 222 -11.73 -12.21 0.03
CA ARG A 222 -12.50 -11.62 1.14
C ARG A 222 -11.71 -11.59 2.42
N VAL A 223 -11.91 -10.52 3.19
CA VAL A 223 -11.36 -10.40 4.54
C VAL A 223 -12.13 -11.36 5.47
N GLY A 224 -11.41 -12.18 6.24
CA GLY A 224 -11.99 -13.10 7.23
C GLY A 224 -12.26 -14.54 6.77
N GLU A 225 -12.09 -14.87 5.49
CA GLU A 225 -12.21 -16.25 4.98
C GLU A 225 -10.88 -17.04 5.17
N PRO A 226 -10.89 -18.22 5.81
CA PRO A 226 -9.69 -19.02 6.02
C PRO A 226 -9.05 -19.41 4.69
N ARG A 227 -7.72 -19.30 4.60
CA ARG A 227 -6.97 -19.75 3.42
C ARG A 227 -7.18 -21.25 3.23
N PRO A 228 -7.46 -21.75 2.01
CA PRO A 228 -7.39 -23.19 1.77
C PRO A 228 -5.95 -23.65 2.05
N SER A 229 -5.79 -24.56 3.00
CA SER A 229 -4.50 -25.12 3.37
C SER A 229 -3.91 -25.86 2.17
N LEU A 230 -2.84 -25.32 1.58
CA LEU A 230 -2.03 -26.02 0.58
C LEU A 230 -1.43 -27.26 1.25
N LYS A 231 -1.91 -28.46 0.89
CA LYS A 231 -1.27 -29.72 1.29
C LYS A 231 0.08 -29.80 0.59
N LYS A 232 1.18 -29.57 1.33
CA LYS A 232 2.53 -29.84 0.83
C LYS A 232 2.65 -31.33 0.51
N SER A 233 2.62 -31.68 -0.78
CA SER A 233 3.03 -33.01 -1.24
C SER A 233 4.56 -33.06 -1.26
N SER A 234 5.17 -33.36 -0.12
CA SER A 234 6.61 -33.65 -0.06
C SER A 234 6.89 -34.99 -0.75
N LYS A 235 7.36 -34.97 -1.99
CA LYS A 235 8.12 -36.08 -2.58
C LYS A 235 9.61 -35.75 -2.40
N ASN A 236 10.23 -36.34 -1.38
CA ASN A 236 11.68 -36.31 -1.23
C ASN A 236 12.30 -37.25 -2.27
N VAL A 237 13.05 -36.71 -3.24
CA VAL A 237 13.95 -37.49 -4.09
C VAL A 237 15.37 -37.21 -3.59
N HIS A 238 16.08 -38.27 -3.19
CA HIS A 238 17.47 -38.20 -2.72
C HIS A 238 18.42 -37.91 -3.89
N PRO A 239 19.51 -37.14 -3.67
CA PRO A 239 20.50 -36.87 -4.71
C PRO A 239 21.54 -38.00 -4.69
N ASN A 240 21.33 -39.02 -5.51
CA ASN A 240 22.40 -39.86 -6.08
C ASN A 240 21.75 -40.86 -7.03
N ASP A 241 21.50 -40.43 -8.26
CA ASP A 241 21.50 -41.33 -9.41
C ASP A 241 22.23 -40.60 -10.55
N SER A 242 23.45 -41.06 -10.80
CA SER A 242 24.32 -40.65 -11.88
C SER A 242 23.92 -41.34 -13.19
N PHE A 243 24.35 -40.75 -14.30
CA PHE A 243 24.47 -41.28 -15.66
C PHE A 243 23.33 -41.01 -16.65
N GLY A 244 23.68 -40.38 -17.78
CA GLY A 244 23.01 -40.60 -19.07
C GLY A 244 22.68 -39.36 -19.91
N ASP A 245 23.68 -38.88 -20.64
CA ASP A 245 23.69 -38.40 -22.04
C ASP A 245 22.53 -37.60 -22.70
N SER A 246 22.99 -36.60 -23.47
CA SER A 246 22.48 -35.94 -24.69
C SER A 246 21.00 -35.55 -24.89
N GLY A 247 20.81 -34.30 -25.36
CA GLY A 247 19.66 -33.91 -26.20
C GLY A 247 18.91 -32.67 -25.71
N GLY A 248 19.09 -31.55 -26.41
CA GLY A 248 18.44 -30.29 -26.09
C GLY A 248 16.90 -30.30 -26.17
N ARG A 249 16.27 -29.50 -25.31
CA ARG A 249 15.07 -28.71 -25.61
C ARG A 249 14.76 -27.81 -24.42
N SER A 250 14.54 -26.54 -24.72
CA SER A 250 14.07 -25.49 -23.82
C SER A 250 13.01 -25.99 -22.85
N LYS A 251 13.23 -25.71 -21.56
CA LYS A 251 12.16 -25.59 -20.58
C LYS A 251 12.42 -24.31 -19.79
N THR A 252 11.82 -23.22 -20.27
CA THR A 252 11.50 -22.07 -19.42
C THR A 252 10.65 -22.61 -18.27
N ARG A 253 11.29 -22.79 -17.12
CA ARG A 253 10.62 -23.10 -15.87
C ARG A 253 9.84 -21.84 -15.53
N ALA A 254 8.54 -21.83 -15.81
CA ALA A 254 7.62 -20.87 -15.22
C ALA A 254 7.73 -21.06 -13.70
N GLN A 255 8.46 -20.15 -13.06
CA GLN A 255 8.60 -20.09 -11.62
C GLN A 255 7.24 -19.60 -11.09
N GLU A 256 6.48 -20.49 -10.44
CA GLU A 256 5.20 -20.15 -9.83
C GLU A 256 5.44 -19.09 -8.74
N GLN A 257 5.04 -17.85 -9.03
CA GLN A 257 5.08 -16.77 -8.06
C GLN A 257 4.18 -17.10 -6.84
N PRO A 258 4.56 -16.66 -5.61
CA PRO A 258 3.79 -16.91 -4.40
C PRO A 258 2.35 -16.38 -4.57
N SER A 259 1.39 -17.31 -4.50
CA SER A 259 0.00 -17.17 -4.96
C SER A 259 -0.67 -15.84 -4.58
N LEU A 260 -0.78 -14.94 -5.55
CA LEU A 260 -1.61 -13.75 -5.47
C LEU A 260 -3.09 -14.17 -5.52
N ARG A 261 -3.73 -14.30 -4.35
CA ARG A 261 -5.10 -14.80 -4.23
C ARG A 261 -6.06 -13.96 -5.09
N GLY A 262 -6.72 -14.61 -6.04
CA GLY A 262 -7.70 -13.99 -6.93
C GLY A 262 -7.09 -13.30 -8.14
N LEU A 263 -5.76 -13.35 -8.36
CA LEU A 263 -5.18 -12.86 -9.62
C LEU A 263 -5.62 -13.76 -10.78
N LEU A 264 -6.22 -13.15 -11.80
CA LEU A 264 -6.65 -13.83 -13.03
C LEU A 264 -5.63 -13.66 -14.15
N HIS A 265 -5.07 -12.46 -14.31
CA HIS A 265 -4.13 -12.14 -15.36
C HIS A 265 -3.16 -11.05 -14.91
N GLU A 266 -1.91 -11.14 -15.36
CA GLU A 266 -0.88 -10.12 -15.16
C GLU A 266 -0.23 -9.78 -16.51
N ASN A 267 -0.09 -8.50 -16.81
CA ASN A 267 0.54 -8.02 -18.03
C ASN A 267 1.63 -6.98 -17.71
N THR A 268 2.87 -7.30 -18.07
CA THR A 268 4.08 -6.50 -17.85
C THR A 268 4.59 -5.82 -19.14
N GLY A 269 3.76 -5.80 -20.20
CA GLY A 269 4.18 -5.44 -21.56
C GLY A 269 4.22 -3.95 -21.91
N PHE A 270 3.90 -3.03 -21.00
CA PHE A 270 3.88 -1.59 -21.28
C PHE A 270 5.29 -0.96 -21.17
N LYS A 271 6.26 -1.47 -21.94
CA LYS A 271 7.65 -0.99 -21.92
C LYS A 271 7.93 0.25 -22.79
N GLU A 272 7.04 0.60 -23.72
CA GLU A 272 7.37 1.53 -24.82
C GLU A 272 6.81 2.95 -24.69
N ARG A 273 6.22 3.35 -23.54
CA ARG A 273 5.66 4.71 -23.41
C ARG A 273 6.60 5.62 -22.59
N PRO A 274 7.10 6.73 -23.16
CA PRO A 274 7.76 7.77 -22.37
C PRO A 274 6.70 8.48 -21.52
N GLY A 275 6.54 8.07 -20.26
CA GLY A 275 5.60 8.64 -19.29
C GLY A 275 4.95 7.57 -18.40
N GLY A 276 4.69 7.91 -17.14
CA GLY A 276 4.03 7.00 -16.19
C GLY A 276 2.56 6.75 -16.54
N VAL A 277 2.02 5.62 -16.08
CA VAL A 277 0.57 5.35 -16.13
C VAL A 277 -0.08 5.94 -14.88
N PHE A 278 -1.05 6.85 -15.07
CA PHE A 278 -1.69 7.61 -13.98
C PHE A 278 -3.13 7.18 -13.68
N GLY A 279 -3.67 6.23 -14.45
CA GLY A 279 -5.04 5.78 -14.28
C GLY A 279 -5.38 4.59 -15.17
N VAL A 280 -6.50 3.94 -14.84
CA VAL A 280 -7.09 2.86 -15.62
C VAL A 280 -8.60 3.02 -15.58
N GLU A 281 -9.25 2.77 -16.70
CA GLU A 281 -10.71 2.80 -16.83
C GLU A 281 -11.11 1.72 -17.84
N PHE A 282 -12.29 1.14 -17.65
CA PHE A 282 -12.86 0.24 -18.64
C PHE A 282 -13.59 1.05 -19.70
N ASP A 283 -13.48 0.61 -20.96
CA ASP A 283 -14.33 1.16 -22.02
C ASP A 283 -15.80 0.85 -21.67
N PRO A 284 -16.67 1.86 -21.52
CA PRO A 284 -18.07 1.65 -21.18
C PRO A 284 -18.88 1.00 -22.31
N PHE A 285 -18.31 0.87 -23.52
CA PHE A 285 -18.98 0.32 -24.71
C PHE A 285 -18.43 -1.04 -25.18
N ALA A 286 -17.44 -1.60 -24.47
CA ALA A 286 -16.82 -2.88 -24.81
C ALA A 286 -17.62 -4.10 -24.32
#